data_AF-A0A960YIE6-F1
#
_entry.id   AF-A0A960YIE6-F1
#
_cell.length_a   1.000
_cell.length_b   1.000
_cell.length_c   1.000
_cell.angle_alpha   90.00
_cell.angle_beta   90.00
_cell.angle_gamma   90.00
#
_symmetry.space_group_name_H-M   'P 1'
#
loop_
_entity.id
_entity.type
_entity.pdbx_description
1 polymer ?
#
loop_
_entity_poly.entity_id
_entity_poly.type
_entity_poly.pdbx_seq_one_letter_code
_entity_poly.pdbx_strand_id
1 'polypeptide(L)'
;MRISLRLAIPALLCLLLPALAAAQAGTGKALVQLQLSETAGRAAAERDLLLVAELPAGDGYLAFLDAADRASLGAQVRVLDALDDGSREYLIQFEHADGAHAALPDPRGLRVLHEGTNYRVVSLPAGELAATPSCLPDVMRVFRRPLRFVRSPWAEPAPLRDVDPVIVDMVAGVAQSELEATVQTLQDFGTRHSQYAGGATASQWIRDQFLSYGYTDVSFHDYNSWNDNVVCVKPGMVYPDRYVVIGGHYDSINYSDYTNAPGADDNATGTTGVLQAAKAFADHPFEYSTIFIAFSGEEQGLVGSDAWAADAAAAGMDIVGMLNLDM
;
A
#
# COMPACT_ATOMS: atom_id res chain seq x y z
N MET A 1 82.45 23.51 -14.51
CA MET A 1 82.12 23.76 -13.09
C MET A 1 80.79 23.07 -12.82
N ARG A 2 80.81 21.92 -12.13
CA ARG A 2 79.63 21.09 -11.83
C ARG A 2 78.89 21.69 -10.63
N ILE A 3 77.58 21.90 -10.74
CA ILE A 3 76.72 22.06 -9.55
C ILE A 3 75.72 20.90 -9.59
N SER A 4 75.88 20.03 -8.60
CA SER A 4 75.18 18.76 -8.44
C SER A 4 73.78 18.94 -7.84
N LEU A 5 72.87 18.08 -8.31
CA LEU A 5 71.62 17.63 -7.68
C LEU A 5 71.77 17.37 -6.17
N ARG A 6 70.76 17.76 -5.38
CA ARG A 6 70.17 16.92 -4.30
C ARG A 6 68.66 17.17 -4.19
N LEU A 7 67.90 16.12 -4.46
CA LEU A 7 66.47 15.98 -4.19
C LEU A 7 66.18 16.06 -2.68
N ALA A 8 65.02 16.60 -2.33
CA ALA A 8 64.22 16.16 -1.19
C ALA A 8 62.73 16.22 -1.56
N ILE A 9 62.20 15.10 -2.02
CA ILE A 9 60.77 14.74 -1.95
C ILE A 9 60.58 14.26 -0.49
N PRO A 10 59.69 14.85 0.34
CA PRO A 10 58.27 14.46 0.32
C PRO A 10 57.29 15.53 0.86
N ALA A 11 56.37 16.05 0.04
CA ALA A 11 55.22 16.82 0.58
C ALA A 11 53.99 16.87 -0.35
N LEU A 12 53.94 16.10 -1.43
CA LEU A 12 52.84 16.17 -2.40
C LEU A 12 52.02 14.86 -2.52
N LEU A 13 52.11 13.98 -1.53
CA LEU A 13 51.36 12.71 -1.49
C LEU A 13 50.44 12.57 -0.25
N CYS A 14 50.18 13.65 0.49
CA CYS A 14 49.27 13.64 1.66
C CYS A 14 48.06 14.58 1.55
N LEU A 15 47.81 15.19 0.39
CA LEU A 15 46.64 16.07 0.20
C LEU A 15 45.64 15.59 -0.85
N LEU A 16 45.81 14.38 -1.41
CA LEU A 16 44.86 13.77 -2.35
C LEU A 16 44.03 12.63 -1.75
N LEU A 17 44.15 12.38 -0.43
CA LEU A 17 43.43 11.30 0.26
C LEU A 17 42.01 11.63 0.81
N PRO A 18 41.51 12.88 0.88
CA PRO A 18 40.08 13.10 1.18
C PRO A 18 39.20 13.22 -0.07
N ALA A 19 39.76 13.52 -1.24
CA ALA A 19 38.97 13.81 -2.45
C ALA A 19 38.56 12.56 -3.24
N LEU A 20 39.21 11.42 -3.03
CA LEU A 20 38.84 10.15 -3.68
C LEU A 20 37.90 9.28 -2.84
N ALA A 21 37.70 9.60 -1.55
CA ALA A 21 36.71 8.92 -0.71
C ALA A 21 35.27 9.47 -0.90
N ALA A 22 35.13 10.68 -1.43
CA ALA A 22 33.82 11.28 -1.72
C ALA A 22 33.25 10.86 -3.09
N ALA A 23 34.05 10.27 -3.98
CA ALA A 23 33.64 9.83 -5.32
C ALA A 23 33.19 8.35 -5.38
N GLN A 24 33.10 7.68 -4.23
CA GLN A 24 32.52 6.34 -4.05
C GLN A 24 31.44 6.29 -2.95
N ALA A 25 30.88 7.45 -2.58
CA ALA A 25 29.63 7.47 -1.81
C ALA A 25 28.54 6.91 -2.73
N GLY A 26 28.11 5.68 -2.44
CA GLY A 26 27.22 4.89 -3.28
C GLY A 26 26.00 5.67 -3.75
N THR A 27 25.61 5.46 -5.00
CA THR A 27 24.44 6.03 -5.66
C THR A 27 23.10 5.55 -5.08
N GLY A 28 23.10 4.94 -3.90
CA GLY A 28 21.91 4.43 -3.23
C GLY A 28 21.51 5.31 -2.06
N LYS A 29 20.20 5.41 -1.84
CA LYS A 29 19.62 6.10 -0.69
C LYS A 29 19.83 5.25 0.57
N ALA A 30 19.86 5.86 1.74
CA ALA A 30 19.86 5.16 3.02
C ALA A 30 18.45 5.21 3.61
N LEU A 31 18.03 4.14 4.30
CA LEU A 31 16.86 4.22 5.17
C LEU A 31 17.25 4.96 6.45
N VAL A 32 16.50 6.02 6.76
CA VAL A 32 16.72 6.84 7.94
C VAL A 32 15.43 7.03 8.74
N GLN A 33 15.58 7.26 10.04
CA GLN A 33 14.59 7.89 10.88
C GLN A 33 14.87 9.39 10.93
N LEU A 34 13.85 10.19 10.66
CA LEU A 34 13.85 11.64 10.72
C LEU A 34 13.02 12.10 11.92
N GLN A 35 13.67 12.70 12.91
CA GLN A 35 12.97 13.29 14.04
C GLN A 35 12.41 14.67 13.64
N LEU A 36 11.20 14.67 13.09
CA LEU A 36 10.48 15.88 12.71
C LEU A 36 9.16 15.96 13.50
N SER A 37 8.77 17.17 13.89
CA SER A 37 7.38 17.41 14.29
C SER A 37 6.45 17.22 13.10
N GLU A 38 5.16 16.97 13.32
CA GLU A 38 4.19 16.79 12.22
C GLU A 38 4.20 17.97 11.24
N THR A 39 4.24 19.21 11.76
CA THR A 39 4.35 20.44 10.95
C THR A 39 5.63 20.48 10.11
N ALA A 40 6.75 20.02 10.68
CA ALA A 40 8.03 19.94 9.96
C ALA A 40 8.07 18.78 8.96
N GLY A 41 7.40 17.66 9.24
CA GLY A 41 7.21 16.53 8.32
C GLY A 41 6.43 16.94 7.07
N ARG A 42 5.33 17.68 7.26
CA ARG A 42 4.56 18.27 6.16
C ARG A 42 5.40 19.21 5.29
N ALA A 43 6.17 20.10 5.89
CA ALA A 43 7.07 21.01 5.18
C ALA A 43 8.27 20.28 4.52
N ALA A 44 8.71 19.15 5.08
CA ALA A 44 9.75 18.31 4.50
C ALA A 44 9.27 17.56 3.25
N ALA A 45 8.01 17.10 3.22
CA ALA A 45 7.40 16.52 2.03
C ALA A 45 7.30 17.51 0.86
N GLU A 46 7.19 18.82 1.15
CA GLU A 46 7.24 19.89 0.15
C GLU A 46 8.65 20.13 -0.42
N ARG A 47 9.69 19.54 0.17
CA ARG A 47 11.09 19.62 -0.28
C ARG A 47 11.54 18.38 -1.08
N ASP A 48 10.60 17.61 -1.63
CA ASP A 48 10.85 16.35 -2.36
C ASP A 48 11.62 15.28 -1.57
N LEU A 49 11.62 15.37 -0.23
CA LEU A 49 12.17 14.30 0.61
C LEU A 49 11.23 13.09 0.56
N LEU A 50 11.79 11.92 0.25
CA LEU A 50 11.04 10.66 0.16
C LEU A 50 10.75 10.12 1.57
N LEU A 51 9.80 10.75 2.26
CA LEU A 51 9.19 10.23 3.49
C LEU A 51 8.32 9.02 3.14
N VAL A 52 8.44 7.91 3.85
CA VAL A 52 7.79 6.63 3.48
C VAL A 52 6.91 6.01 4.56
N ALA A 53 7.10 6.38 5.82
CA ALA A 53 6.23 5.95 6.92
C ALA A 53 6.29 6.94 8.08
N GLU A 54 5.18 7.12 8.79
CA GLU A 54 5.16 7.79 10.10
C GLU A 54 5.45 6.74 11.18
N LEU A 55 6.29 7.09 12.14
CA LEU A 55 6.61 6.22 13.26
C LEU A 55 5.67 6.50 14.45
N PRO A 56 5.28 5.48 15.22
CA PRO A 56 4.39 5.62 16.36
C PRO A 56 4.89 6.59 17.43
N ALA A 57 3.98 7.02 18.31
CA ALA A 57 4.27 7.85 19.48
C ALA A 57 5.00 9.18 19.17
N GLY A 58 4.96 9.66 17.91
CA GLY A 58 5.66 10.87 17.50
C GLY A 58 7.16 10.69 17.31
N ASP A 59 7.63 9.46 17.08
CA ASP A 59 9.05 9.13 16.82
C ASP A 59 9.55 9.59 15.43
N GLY A 60 8.76 10.39 14.73
CA GLY A 60 9.12 11.02 13.48
C GLY A 60 8.74 10.17 12.27
N TYR A 61 9.59 10.17 11.24
CA TYR A 61 9.29 9.54 9.95
C TYR A 61 10.43 8.66 9.47
N LEU A 62 10.10 7.58 8.77
CA LEU A 62 11.06 6.89 7.92
C LEU A 62 11.21 7.62 6.59
N ALA A 63 12.43 7.69 6.07
CA ALA A 63 12.72 8.29 4.78
C ALA A 63 13.86 7.58 4.05
N PHE A 64 13.85 7.65 2.72
CA PHE A 64 15.00 7.26 1.90
C PHE A 64 15.74 8.51 1.43
N LEU A 65 16.93 8.75 1.98
CA LEU A 65 17.72 9.96 1.72
C LEU A 65 19.08 9.64 1.12
N ASP A 66 19.55 10.49 0.21
CA ASP A 66 20.92 10.42 -0.28
C ASP A 66 21.94 11.00 0.74
N ALA A 67 23.21 11.04 0.38
CA ALA A 67 24.24 11.58 1.28
C ALA A 67 24.12 13.11 1.48
N ALA A 68 23.69 13.86 0.48
CA ALA A 68 23.58 15.31 0.53
C ALA A 68 22.40 15.74 1.41
N ASP A 69 21.24 15.11 1.25
CA ASP A 69 20.06 15.35 2.06
C ASP A 69 20.33 15.07 3.54
N ARG A 70 20.98 13.94 3.84
CA ARG A 70 21.37 13.58 5.21
C ARG A 70 22.31 14.62 5.83
N ALA A 71 23.28 15.11 5.07
CA ALA A 71 24.20 16.15 5.54
C ALA A 71 23.46 17.47 5.81
N SER A 72 22.46 17.82 4.99
CA SER A 72 21.68 19.05 5.16
C SER A 72 20.77 19.04 6.40
N LEU A 73 20.19 17.88 6.73
CA LEU A 73 19.28 17.71 7.86
C LEU A 73 20.01 17.46 9.19
N GLY A 74 21.24 16.95 9.13
CA GLY A 74 22.17 16.87 10.26
C GLY A 74 21.65 16.03 11.42
N ALA A 75 21.59 16.62 12.61
CA ALA A 75 21.23 15.92 13.86
C ALA A 75 19.79 15.35 13.88
N GLN A 76 18.95 15.73 12.93
CA GLN A 76 17.58 15.21 12.79
C GLN A 76 17.56 13.82 12.16
N VAL A 77 18.68 13.35 11.60
CA VAL A 77 18.79 12.10 10.86
C VAL A 77 19.46 11.03 11.72
N ARG A 78 18.77 9.90 11.88
CA ARG A 78 19.35 8.65 12.35
C ARG A 78 19.35 7.65 11.20
N VAL A 79 20.53 7.21 10.77
CA VAL A 79 20.65 6.17 9.74
C VAL A 79 20.28 4.82 10.35
N LEU A 80 19.29 4.14 9.77
CA LEU A 80 18.84 2.81 10.18
C LEU A 80 19.46 1.71 9.31
N ASP A 81 19.50 1.95 8.00
CA ASP A 81 20.22 1.10 7.05
C ASP A 81 21.05 1.97 6.11
N ALA A 82 22.33 1.66 5.98
CA ALA A 82 23.29 2.54 5.33
C ALA A 82 23.11 2.63 3.81
N LEU A 83 22.44 1.64 3.22
CA LEU A 83 22.18 1.52 1.79
C LEU A 83 20.88 0.74 1.56
N ASP A 84 19.98 1.33 0.79
CA ASP A 84 18.82 0.69 0.16
C ASP A 84 19.15 0.46 -1.32
N ASP A 85 19.43 -0.79 -1.67
CA ASP A 85 19.68 -1.25 -3.04
C ASP A 85 18.55 -2.14 -3.58
N GLY A 86 17.42 -2.21 -2.85
CA GLY A 86 16.30 -3.08 -3.18
C GLY A 86 16.49 -4.56 -2.83
N SER A 87 17.66 -4.97 -2.32
CA SER A 87 17.91 -6.36 -1.91
C SER A 87 17.21 -6.75 -0.61
N ARG A 88 16.63 -5.76 0.08
CA ARG A 88 15.93 -5.94 1.36
C ARG A 88 14.59 -5.25 1.34
N GLU A 89 13.68 -5.74 2.17
CA GLU A 89 12.42 -5.09 2.49
C GLU A 89 12.43 -4.61 3.93
N TYR A 90 11.58 -3.64 4.23
CA TYR A 90 11.52 -2.99 5.53
C TYR A 90 10.09 -3.08 6.06
N LEU A 91 9.98 -3.37 7.36
CA LEU A 91 8.71 -3.46 8.07
C LEU A 91 8.77 -2.65 9.35
N ILE A 92 7.62 -2.14 9.78
CA ILE A 92 7.36 -1.68 11.14
C ILE A 92 6.51 -2.76 11.80
N GLN A 93 7.02 -3.39 12.87
CA GLN A 93 6.25 -4.33 13.67
C GLN A 93 5.78 -3.63 14.93
N PHE A 94 4.48 -3.68 15.20
CA PHE A 94 3.88 -3.17 16.41
C PHE A 94 3.97 -4.20 17.52
N GLU A 95 4.04 -3.73 18.76
CA GLU A 95 4.04 -4.57 19.96
C GLU A 95 2.60 -4.83 20.38
N HIS A 96 2.26 -6.10 20.60
CA HIS A 96 0.99 -6.52 21.15
C HIS A 96 0.86 -6.09 22.62
N ALA A 97 -0.35 -6.16 23.17
CA ALA A 97 -0.61 -5.85 24.58
C ALA A 97 0.18 -6.73 25.58
N ASP A 98 0.66 -7.90 25.17
CA ASP A 98 1.47 -8.82 25.97
C ASP A 98 2.99 -8.61 25.82
N GLY A 99 3.41 -7.62 25.02
CA GLY A 99 4.80 -7.31 24.75
C GLY A 99 5.45 -8.13 23.62
N ALA A 100 4.69 -9.00 22.96
CA ALA A 100 5.18 -9.76 21.82
C ALA A 100 5.04 -8.97 20.51
N HIS A 101 5.71 -9.44 19.45
CA HIS A 101 5.48 -8.98 18.08
C HIS A 101 4.93 -10.13 17.24
N ALA A 102 4.19 -9.80 16.19
CA ALA A 102 3.79 -10.76 15.18
C ALA A 102 4.99 -11.58 14.68
N ALA A 103 4.83 -12.90 14.64
CA ALA A 103 5.84 -13.80 14.10
C ALA A 103 5.90 -13.60 12.58
N LEU A 104 7.09 -13.27 12.07
CA LEU A 104 7.32 -13.20 10.63
C LEU A 104 7.69 -14.59 10.08
N PRO A 105 7.25 -14.96 8.88
CA PRO A 105 7.73 -16.15 8.19
C PRO A 105 9.25 -16.07 8.00
N ASP A 106 9.95 -17.18 8.27
CA ASP A 106 11.39 -17.38 8.10
C ASP A 106 12.31 -16.27 8.69
N PRO A 107 12.74 -16.37 9.97
CA PRO A 107 13.61 -15.38 10.60
C PRO A 107 15.04 -15.31 10.00
N ARG A 108 15.36 -16.11 8.96
CA ARG A 108 16.70 -16.13 8.35
C ARG A 108 17.00 -14.78 7.71
N GLY A 109 17.95 -14.08 8.30
CA GLY A 109 18.39 -12.77 7.79
C GLY A 109 17.49 -11.61 8.21
N LEU A 110 16.54 -11.81 9.13
CA LEU A 110 15.84 -10.71 9.81
C LEU A 110 16.85 -9.89 10.61
N ARG A 111 16.83 -8.56 10.43
CA ARG A 111 17.65 -7.62 11.19
C ARG A 111 16.74 -6.61 11.85
N VAL A 112 16.86 -6.44 13.16
CA VAL A 112 16.27 -5.30 13.87
C VAL A 112 17.14 -4.08 13.62
N LEU A 113 16.55 -3.03 13.04
CA LEU A 113 17.22 -1.78 12.72
C LEU A 113 16.96 -0.71 13.77
N HIS A 114 15.79 -0.75 14.40
CA HIS A 114 15.39 0.20 15.44
C HIS A 114 14.38 -0.44 16.39
N GLU A 115 14.49 -0.10 17.67
CA GLU A 115 13.52 -0.40 18.74
C GLU A 115 12.98 0.95 19.24
N GLY A 116 11.66 1.14 19.12
CA GLY A 116 10.93 2.30 19.60
C GLY A 116 9.95 1.92 20.71
N THR A 117 9.03 2.83 21.07
CA THR A 117 8.01 2.52 22.08
C THR A 117 6.84 1.78 21.44
N ASN A 118 6.66 0.50 21.78
CA ASN A 118 5.63 -0.38 21.22
C ASN A 118 5.75 -0.66 19.72
N TYR A 119 6.95 -0.50 19.15
CA TYR A 119 7.22 -0.91 17.77
C TYR A 119 8.72 -1.14 17.54
N ARG A 120 9.04 -1.85 16.46
CA ARG A 120 10.40 -1.96 15.94
C ARG A 120 10.43 -1.85 14.42
N VAL A 121 11.53 -1.33 13.90
CA VAL A 121 11.80 -1.33 12.44
C VAL A 121 12.72 -2.51 12.16
N VAL A 122 12.31 -3.38 11.26
CA VAL A 122 13.08 -4.55 10.86
C VAL A 122 13.34 -4.55 9.36
N SER A 123 14.37 -5.28 8.95
CA SER A 123 14.60 -5.59 7.54
C SER A 123 14.76 -7.08 7.32
N LEU A 124 14.35 -7.55 6.15
CA LEU A 124 14.49 -8.92 5.69
C LEU A 124 14.95 -8.94 4.23
N PRO A 125 15.55 -10.03 3.73
CA PRO A 125 15.84 -10.17 2.30
C PRO A 125 14.60 -9.95 1.44
N ALA A 126 14.75 -9.33 0.27
CA ALA A 126 13.63 -9.06 -0.63
C ALA A 126 13.02 -10.36 -1.16
N GLY A 127 11.69 -10.40 -1.23
CA GLY A 127 10.92 -11.56 -1.69
C GLY A 127 10.48 -12.49 -0.57
N GLU A 128 11.04 -12.37 0.63
CA GLU A 128 10.58 -13.10 1.82
C GLU A 128 9.19 -12.61 2.27
N LEU A 129 8.81 -11.36 1.95
CA LEU A 129 7.47 -10.84 2.21
C LEU A 129 6.39 -11.39 1.29
N ALA A 130 6.73 -11.99 0.15
CA ALA A 130 5.72 -12.62 -0.72
C ALA A 130 5.02 -13.81 -0.02
N ALA A 131 5.64 -14.36 1.02
CA ALA A 131 5.07 -15.38 1.90
C ALA A 131 4.50 -14.80 3.21
N THR A 132 4.62 -13.49 3.42
CA THR A 132 4.14 -12.79 4.62
C THR A 132 2.74 -12.23 4.35
N PRO A 133 1.79 -12.41 5.28
CA PRO A 133 0.45 -11.86 5.10
C PRO A 133 0.49 -10.34 4.93
N SER A 134 -0.24 -9.83 3.93
CA SER A 134 -0.58 -8.40 3.81
C SER A 134 -1.34 -7.88 5.03
N CYS A 135 -2.10 -8.77 5.67
CA CYS A 135 -3.04 -8.49 6.76
C CYS A 135 -2.51 -8.82 8.16
N LEU A 136 -1.19 -8.92 8.39
CA LEU A 136 -0.70 -9.07 9.77
C LEU A 136 -1.11 -7.84 10.59
N PRO A 137 -1.96 -7.99 11.62
CA PRO A 137 -2.60 -6.85 12.31
C PRO A 137 -1.59 -5.88 12.95
N ASP A 138 -0.37 -6.37 13.17
CA ASP A 138 0.71 -5.65 13.85
C ASP A 138 1.97 -5.53 12.98
N VAL A 139 1.85 -5.57 11.64
CA VAL A 139 2.98 -5.34 10.74
C VAL A 139 2.59 -4.39 9.60
N MET A 140 3.33 -3.29 9.47
CA MET A 140 3.23 -2.39 8.33
C MET A 140 4.44 -2.53 7.43
N ARG A 141 4.22 -2.86 6.15
CA ARG A 141 5.27 -2.84 5.13
C ARG A 141 5.64 -1.40 4.78
N VAL A 142 6.94 -1.10 4.74
CA VAL A 142 7.46 0.22 4.36
C VAL A 142 7.70 0.22 2.85
N PHE A 143 6.78 0.83 2.12
CA PHE A 143 6.88 0.96 0.67
C PHE A 143 7.87 2.06 0.26
N ARG A 144 8.54 1.89 -0.87
CA ARG A 144 9.41 2.92 -1.49
C ARG A 144 8.59 3.97 -2.23
N ARG A 145 7.52 4.46 -1.60
CA ARG A 145 6.56 5.40 -2.16
C ARG A 145 6.38 6.56 -1.18
N PRO A 146 6.31 7.81 -1.66
CA PRO A 146 6.19 8.96 -0.78
C PRO A 146 4.87 8.95 -0.02
N LEU A 147 4.93 9.27 1.27
CA LEU A 147 3.77 9.61 2.08
C LEU A 147 3.06 10.82 1.45
N ARG A 148 1.76 10.71 1.28
CA ARG A 148 0.92 11.83 0.86
C ARG A 148 0.26 12.45 2.07
N PHE A 149 0.74 13.62 2.47
CA PHE A 149 0.11 14.39 3.53
C PHE A 149 -1.19 15.03 3.03
N VAL A 150 -2.25 14.91 3.81
CA VAL A 150 -3.50 15.63 3.56
C VAL A 150 -3.22 17.12 3.71
N ARG A 151 -3.26 17.88 2.59
CA ARG A 151 -2.85 19.30 2.55
C ARG A 151 -3.74 20.24 3.36
N SER A 152 -4.94 19.79 3.73
CA SER A 152 -5.85 20.53 4.59
C SER A 152 -6.14 19.68 5.84
N PRO A 153 -6.07 20.24 7.05
CA PRO A 153 -6.64 19.58 8.21
C PRO A 153 -8.10 19.23 7.91
N TRP A 154 -8.55 18.07 8.38
CA TRP A 154 -9.97 17.75 8.37
C TRP A 154 -10.70 18.83 9.17
N ALA A 155 -11.35 19.75 8.46
CA ALA A 155 -12.35 20.59 9.09
C ALA A 155 -13.55 19.68 9.35
N GLU A 156 -14.11 19.73 10.56
CA GLU A 156 -15.41 19.09 10.77
C GLU A 156 -16.33 19.57 9.65
N PRO A 157 -16.90 18.64 8.85
CA PRO A 157 -17.85 19.05 7.84
C PRO A 157 -18.95 19.85 8.57
N ALA A 158 -19.38 20.95 7.95
CA ALA A 158 -20.53 21.71 8.44
C ALA A 158 -21.66 20.72 8.81
N PRO A 159 -22.41 20.97 9.91
CA PRO A 159 -23.43 20.05 10.41
C PRO A 159 -24.28 19.56 9.25
N LEU A 160 -24.58 18.25 9.26
CA LEU A 160 -25.24 17.50 8.20
C LEU A 160 -26.17 18.40 7.39
N ARG A 161 -25.74 18.70 6.15
CA ARG A 161 -26.61 19.24 5.11
C ARG A 161 -27.86 18.36 5.06
N ASP A 162 -28.99 18.93 4.66
CA ASP A 162 -30.18 18.15 4.33
C ASP A 162 -29.74 16.89 3.57
N VAL A 163 -30.01 15.71 4.14
CA VAL A 163 -29.54 14.45 3.57
C VAL A 163 -30.19 14.31 2.20
N ASP A 164 -29.39 14.10 1.16
CA ASP A 164 -29.89 13.97 -0.20
C ASP A 164 -30.92 12.82 -0.23
N PRO A 165 -32.19 13.07 -0.58
CA PRO A 165 -33.21 12.04 -0.60
C PRO A 165 -32.85 10.85 -1.52
N VAL A 166 -32.08 11.09 -2.58
CA VAL A 166 -31.59 10.02 -3.45
C VAL A 166 -30.65 9.08 -2.70
N ILE A 167 -29.76 9.64 -1.87
CA ILE A 167 -28.85 8.84 -1.03
C ILE A 167 -29.65 8.07 0.01
N VAL A 168 -30.67 8.68 0.63
CA VAL A 168 -31.56 8.00 1.58
C VAL A 168 -32.26 6.81 0.92
N ASP A 169 -32.81 7.00 -0.29
CA ASP A 169 -33.51 5.95 -1.03
C ASP A 169 -32.57 4.80 -1.43
N MET A 170 -31.34 5.11 -1.89
CA MET A 170 -30.32 4.11 -2.18
C MET A 170 -29.97 3.27 -0.95
N VAL A 171 -29.73 3.93 0.19
CA VAL A 171 -29.40 3.24 1.46
C VAL A 171 -30.59 2.40 1.94
N ALA A 172 -31.82 2.91 1.82
CA ALA A 172 -33.02 2.18 2.19
C ALA A 172 -33.27 0.93 1.31
N GLY A 173 -32.71 0.90 0.10
CA GLY A 173 -32.76 -0.25 -0.81
C GLY A 173 -31.81 -1.40 -0.41
N VAL A 174 -30.86 -1.18 0.50
CA VAL A 174 -29.92 -2.22 0.94
C VAL A 174 -30.54 -3.05 2.06
N ALA A 175 -30.75 -4.35 1.79
CA ALA A 175 -31.35 -5.27 2.76
C ALA A 175 -30.28 -6.09 3.50
N GLN A 176 -30.37 -6.14 4.84
CA GLN A 176 -29.47 -6.94 5.67
C GLN A 176 -29.41 -8.42 5.26
N SER A 177 -30.56 -9.01 4.90
CA SER A 177 -30.60 -10.40 4.45
C SER A 177 -29.83 -10.65 3.16
N GLU A 178 -29.73 -9.65 2.28
CA GLU A 178 -28.92 -9.76 1.06
C GLU A 178 -27.43 -9.65 1.37
N LEU A 179 -27.05 -8.79 2.33
CA LEU A 179 -25.67 -8.72 2.84
C LEU A 179 -25.24 -10.08 3.39
N GLU A 180 -26.03 -10.66 4.30
CA GLU A 180 -25.75 -11.94 4.93
C GLU A 180 -25.68 -13.08 3.89
N ALA A 181 -26.59 -13.11 2.91
CA ALA A 181 -26.59 -14.11 1.85
C ALA A 181 -25.37 -14.00 0.91
N THR A 182 -24.93 -12.77 0.61
CA THR A 182 -23.73 -12.51 -0.21
C THR A 182 -22.47 -12.97 0.52
N VAL A 183 -22.33 -12.61 1.80
CA VAL A 183 -21.22 -13.04 2.66
C VAL A 183 -21.22 -14.57 2.80
N GLN A 184 -22.38 -15.21 2.98
CA GLN A 184 -22.48 -16.66 3.02
C GLN A 184 -22.04 -17.31 1.70
N THR A 185 -22.50 -16.78 0.57
CA THR A 185 -22.11 -17.31 -0.75
C THR A 185 -20.60 -17.25 -0.97
N LEU A 186 -19.96 -16.14 -0.56
CA LEU A 186 -18.52 -16.00 -0.66
C LEU A 186 -17.77 -17.00 0.25
N GLN A 187 -18.27 -17.25 1.47
CA GLN A 187 -17.71 -18.27 2.37
C GLN A 187 -17.84 -19.68 1.79
N ASP A 188 -18.94 -19.98 1.10
CA ASP A 188 -19.25 -21.31 0.57
C ASP A 188 -18.30 -21.76 -0.56
N PHE A 189 -17.50 -20.84 -1.13
CA PHE A 189 -16.39 -21.20 -2.02
C PHE A 189 -15.22 -21.89 -1.28
N GLY A 190 -15.26 -21.95 0.06
CA GLY A 190 -14.28 -22.61 0.91
C GLY A 190 -13.03 -21.76 1.11
N THR A 191 -12.16 -21.71 0.11
CA THR A 191 -11.01 -20.79 0.06
C THR A 191 -11.11 -19.95 -1.21
N ARG A 192 -10.90 -18.65 -1.09
CA ARG A 192 -10.86 -17.74 -2.24
C ARG A 192 -9.44 -17.33 -2.60
N HIS A 193 -8.43 -18.02 -2.05
CA HIS A 193 -7.02 -17.77 -2.34
C HIS A 193 -6.77 -17.65 -3.85
N SER A 194 -6.04 -16.62 -4.25
CA SER A 194 -5.84 -16.25 -5.66
C SER A 194 -5.15 -17.29 -6.55
N GLN A 195 -4.59 -18.36 -5.99
CA GLN A 195 -3.96 -19.44 -6.76
C GLN A 195 -4.82 -20.70 -6.81
N TYR A 196 -6.00 -20.69 -6.18
CA TYR A 196 -6.86 -21.86 -5.98
C TYR A 196 -8.16 -21.71 -6.78
N ALA A 197 -8.77 -22.86 -7.10
CA ALA A 197 -9.98 -22.93 -7.91
C ALA A 197 -11.20 -22.23 -7.28
N GLY A 198 -11.27 -22.18 -5.94
CA GLY A 198 -12.34 -21.47 -5.24
C GLY A 198 -12.32 -19.96 -5.52
N GLY A 199 -11.12 -19.34 -5.57
CA GLY A 199 -10.98 -17.94 -5.99
C GLY A 199 -11.33 -17.71 -7.47
N ALA A 200 -11.04 -18.67 -8.36
CA ALA A 200 -11.44 -18.59 -9.77
C ALA A 200 -12.97 -18.67 -9.93
N THR A 201 -13.62 -19.46 -9.09
CA THR A 201 -15.08 -19.60 -9.09
C THR A 201 -15.74 -18.35 -8.49
N ALA A 202 -15.15 -17.80 -7.42
CA ALA A 202 -15.60 -16.55 -6.81
C ALA A 202 -15.51 -15.36 -7.79
N SER A 203 -14.41 -15.21 -8.52
CA SER A 203 -14.26 -14.10 -9.49
C SER A 203 -15.30 -14.18 -10.62
N GLN A 204 -15.58 -15.39 -11.12
CA GLN A 204 -16.66 -15.61 -12.11
C GLN A 204 -18.03 -15.25 -11.54
N TRP A 205 -18.31 -15.67 -10.31
CA TRP A 205 -19.56 -15.36 -9.65
C TRP A 205 -19.74 -13.85 -9.42
N ILE A 206 -18.69 -13.14 -8.99
CA ILE A 206 -18.70 -11.68 -8.80
C ILE A 206 -18.96 -10.96 -10.13
N ARG A 207 -18.29 -11.37 -11.22
CA ARG A 207 -18.57 -10.85 -12.57
C ARG A 207 -20.05 -11.03 -12.92
N ASP A 208 -20.58 -12.21 -12.67
CA ASP A 208 -21.98 -12.53 -13.00
C ASP A 208 -22.97 -11.72 -12.15
N GLN A 209 -22.61 -11.36 -10.92
CA GLN A 209 -23.40 -10.41 -10.12
C GLN A 209 -23.46 -9.03 -10.80
N PHE A 210 -22.32 -8.46 -11.19
CA PHE A 210 -22.31 -7.17 -11.91
C PHE A 210 -23.15 -7.22 -13.19
N LEU A 211 -22.99 -8.27 -14.00
CA LEU A 211 -23.79 -8.46 -15.21
C LEU A 211 -25.29 -8.57 -14.89
N SER A 212 -25.65 -9.25 -13.79
CA SER A 212 -27.04 -9.41 -13.35
C SER A 212 -27.69 -8.08 -12.92
N TYR A 213 -26.89 -7.10 -12.51
CA TYR A 213 -27.36 -5.75 -12.18
C TYR A 213 -27.52 -4.86 -13.42
N GLY A 214 -27.27 -5.40 -14.62
CA GLY A 214 -27.44 -4.67 -15.89
C GLY A 214 -26.19 -3.96 -16.39
N TYR A 215 -25.04 -4.11 -15.72
CA TYR A 215 -23.78 -3.60 -16.22
C TYR A 215 -23.32 -4.37 -17.46
N THR A 216 -22.77 -3.65 -18.44
CA THR A 216 -22.28 -4.23 -19.69
C THR A 216 -20.75 -4.16 -19.83
N ASP A 217 -20.11 -3.25 -19.09
CA ASP A 217 -18.66 -3.07 -19.07
C ASP A 217 -18.09 -3.76 -17.83
N VAL A 218 -17.96 -5.08 -17.92
CA VAL A 218 -17.41 -5.93 -16.85
C VAL A 218 -16.30 -6.78 -17.45
N SER A 219 -15.11 -6.70 -16.87
CA SER A 219 -13.90 -7.35 -17.38
C SER A 219 -13.09 -7.99 -16.26
N PHE A 220 -12.33 -9.03 -16.62
CA PHE A 220 -11.25 -9.52 -15.79
C PHE A 220 -9.96 -8.76 -16.12
N HIS A 221 -9.23 -8.39 -15.08
CA HIS A 221 -7.91 -7.80 -15.19
C HIS A 221 -6.86 -8.82 -14.71
N ASP A 222 -6.22 -9.47 -15.69
CA ASP A 222 -5.10 -10.40 -15.48
C ASP A 222 -3.82 -9.62 -15.23
N TYR A 223 -3.12 -9.98 -14.15
CA TYR A 223 -1.86 -9.36 -13.74
C TYR A 223 -0.69 -10.34 -13.63
N ASN A 224 -0.94 -11.65 -13.48
CA ASN A 224 0.12 -12.67 -13.34
C ASN A 224 -0.37 -14.13 -13.45
N SER A 225 -1.49 -14.41 -14.14
CA SER A 225 -2.11 -15.74 -14.25
C SER A 225 -2.65 -16.34 -12.94
N TRP A 226 -2.68 -15.58 -11.85
CA TRP A 226 -3.52 -15.90 -10.70
C TRP A 226 -4.98 -15.54 -11.01
N ASN A 227 -5.88 -15.77 -10.06
CA ASN A 227 -7.26 -15.34 -10.21
C ASN A 227 -7.31 -13.82 -10.42
N ASP A 228 -8.01 -13.38 -11.46
CA ASP A 228 -8.02 -11.99 -11.91
C ASP A 228 -8.76 -11.03 -10.96
N ASN A 229 -8.41 -9.75 -10.99
CA ASN A 229 -9.33 -8.74 -10.44
C ASN A 229 -10.61 -8.70 -11.30
N VAL A 230 -11.76 -8.42 -10.68
CA VAL A 230 -13.02 -8.21 -11.39
C VAL A 230 -13.35 -6.73 -11.42
N VAL A 231 -13.39 -6.14 -12.61
CA VAL A 231 -13.58 -4.70 -12.82
C VAL A 231 -14.92 -4.46 -13.51
N CYS A 232 -15.75 -3.60 -12.93
CA CYS A 232 -17.02 -3.17 -13.50
C CYS A 232 -17.03 -1.64 -13.62
N VAL A 233 -17.29 -1.12 -14.83
CA VAL A 233 -17.30 0.31 -15.10
C VAL A 233 -18.74 0.78 -15.35
N LYS A 234 -19.17 1.77 -14.57
CA LYS A 234 -20.39 2.55 -14.81
C LYS A 234 -19.98 3.89 -15.42
N PRO A 235 -20.36 4.19 -16.68
CA PRO A 235 -19.97 5.46 -17.30
C PRO A 235 -20.70 6.65 -16.66
N GLY A 236 -19.96 7.74 -16.46
CA GLY A 236 -20.49 9.03 -16.04
C GLY A 236 -21.16 9.78 -17.20
N MET A 237 -22.16 10.59 -16.88
CA MET A 237 -22.93 11.36 -17.86
C MET A 237 -22.26 12.68 -18.26
N VAL A 238 -21.38 13.22 -17.42
CA VAL A 238 -20.75 14.55 -17.62
C VAL A 238 -19.23 14.43 -17.78
N TYR A 239 -18.60 13.59 -16.97
CA TYR A 239 -17.16 13.35 -16.96
C TYR A 239 -16.85 11.85 -17.11
N PRO A 240 -17.07 11.29 -18.32
CA PRO A 240 -16.89 9.85 -18.55
C PRO A 240 -15.43 9.38 -18.36
N ASP A 241 -14.46 10.27 -18.51
CA ASP A 241 -13.02 9.98 -18.37
C ASP A 241 -12.47 10.32 -16.98
N ARG A 242 -13.34 10.61 -16.00
CA ARG A 242 -12.97 10.88 -14.61
C ARG A 242 -13.64 9.86 -13.70
N TYR A 243 -12.86 9.22 -12.85
CA TYR A 243 -13.28 7.99 -12.16
C TYR A 243 -13.31 8.15 -10.64
N VAL A 244 -14.39 7.69 -10.02
CA VAL A 244 -14.43 7.30 -8.61
C VAL A 244 -14.31 5.78 -8.53
N VAL A 245 -13.48 5.27 -7.62
CA VAL A 245 -13.28 3.83 -7.46
C VAL A 245 -13.87 3.37 -6.12
N ILE A 246 -14.62 2.27 -6.13
CA ILE A 246 -15.10 1.58 -4.93
C ILE A 246 -14.58 0.14 -5.03
N GLY A 247 -13.78 -0.28 -4.06
CA GLY A 247 -13.17 -1.60 -4.10
C GLY A 247 -13.02 -2.27 -2.74
N GLY A 248 -12.68 -3.55 -2.82
CA GLY A 248 -12.35 -4.45 -1.71
C GLY A 248 -11.77 -5.72 -2.32
N HIS A 249 -11.00 -6.49 -1.56
CA HIS A 249 -10.48 -7.75 -2.11
C HIS A 249 -11.46 -8.89 -1.85
N TYR A 250 -11.48 -9.86 -2.76
CA TYR A 250 -12.35 -11.03 -2.64
C TYR A 250 -11.56 -12.29 -2.31
N ASP A 251 -10.23 -12.29 -2.44
CA ASP A 251 -9.44 -13.44 -2.02
C ASP A 251 -9.47 -13.61 -0.49
N SER A 252 -9.12 -14.79 -0.03
CA SER A 252 -9.01 -15.12 1.39
C SER A 252 -7.91 -16.14 1.57
N ILE A 253 -7.27 -16.13 2.73
CA ILE A 253 -6.22 -17.08 3.05
C ILE A 253 -6.36 -17.65 4.45
N ASN A 254 -5.77 -18.83 4.65
CA ASN A 254 -5.52 -19.39 5.96
C ASN A 254 -4.16 -20.07 5.92
N TYR A 255 -3.17 -19.48 6.60
CA TYR A 255 -1.78 -19.96 6.59
C TYR A 255 -1.58 -21.34 7.23
N SER A 256 -2.54 -21.78 8.06
CA SER A 256 -2.51 -23.12 8.64
C SER A 256 -3.15 -24.17 7.73
N ASP A 257 -4.05 -23.74 6.83
CA ASP A 257 -4.74 -24.60 5.87
C ASP A 257 -5.28 -23.78 4.70
N TYR A 258 -4.51 -23.69 3.60
CA TYR A 258 -4.89 -22.92 2.42
C TYR A 258 -6.16 -23.41 1.72
N THR A 259 -6.66 -24.61 2.07
CA THR A 259 -7.87 -25.17 1.48
C THR A 259 -9.15 -24.76 2.20
N ASN A 260 -9.04 -24.17 3.40
CA ASN A 260 -10.17 -23.79 4.24
C ASN A 260 -9.97 -22.38 4.81
N ALA A 261 -10.49 -21.39 4.08
CA ALA A 261 -10.37 -19.98 4.40
C ALA A 261 -11.69 -19.27 4.08
N PRO A 262 -12.74 -19.45 4.92
CA PRO A 262 -14.07 -18.91 4.62
C PRO A 262 -14.05 -17.39 4.46
N GLY A 263 -13.12 -16.68 5.11
CA GLY A 263 -12.87 -15.25 4.90
C GLY A 263 -14.13 -14.40 4.99
N ALA A 264 -14.90 -14.58 6.07
CA ALA A 264 -16.22 -13.99 6.21
C ALA A 264 -16.15 -12.47 6.42
N ASP A 265 -15.36 -12.03 7.40
CA ASP A 265 -15.06 -10.60 7.60
C ASP A 265 -14.07 -10.16 6.53
N ASP A 266 -12.92 -10.86 6.49
CA ASP A 266 -11.76 -10.67 5.61
C ASP A 266 -11.78 -11.56 4.34
N ASN A 267 -12.16 -11.06 3.17
CA ASN A 267 -12.87 -9.79 2.97
C ASN A 267 -14.19 -9.97 2.20
N ALA A 268 -14.98 -10.98 2.61
CA ALA A 268 -16.30 -11.16 2.04
C ALA A 268 -17.25 -10.00 2.41
N THR A 269 -17.08 -9.34 3.56
CA THR A 269 -17.90 -8.17 3.92
C THR A 269 -17.63 -6.98 3.00
N GLY A 270 -16.37 -6.64 2.73
CA GLY A 270 -16.01 -5.54 1.84
C GLY A 270 -16.38 -5.81 0.39
N THR A 271 -16.12 -7.03 -0.11
CA THR A 271 -16.60 -7.47 -1.44
C THR A 271 -18.13 -7.36 -1.54
N THR A 272 -18.86 -7.74 -0.48
CA THR A 272 -20.31 -7.56 -0.41
C THR A 272 -20.71 -6.08 -0.49
N GLY A 273 -19.98 -5.20 0.21
CA GLY A 273 -20.18 -3.75 0.12
C GLY A 273 -20.01 -3.20 -1.29
N VAL A 274 -18.98 -3.65 -2.03
CA VAL A 274 -18.76 -3.29 -3.44
C VAL A 274 -19.94 -3.73 -4.31
N LEU A 275 -20.39 -4.99 -4.16
CA LEU A 275 -21.53 -5.53 -4.91
C LEU A 275 -22.83 -4.78 -4.64
N GLN A 276 -23.12 -4.45 -3.38
CA GLN A 276 -24.32 -3.72 -3.01
C GLN A 276 -24.29 -2.26 -3.47
N ALA A 277 -23.12 -1.61 -3.42
CA ALA A 277 -22.96 -0.29 -4.03
C ALA A 277 -23.24 -0.34 -5.53
N ALA A 278 -22.67 -1.32 -6.25
CA ALA A 278 -22.92 -1.51 -7.67
C ALA A 278 -24.41 -1.76 -7.97
N LYS A 279 -25.08 -2.61 -7.18
CA LYS A 279 -26.52 -2.87 -7.32
C LYS A 279 -27.35 -1.61 -7.10
N ALA A 280 -27.11 -0.87 -6.02
CA ALA A 280 -27.85 0.37 -5.71
C ALA A 280 -27.63 1.47 -6.76
N PHE A 281 -26.47 1.46 -7.43
CA PHE A 281 -26.07 2.49 -8.38
C PHE A 281 -26.50 2.18 -9.82
N ALA A 282 -26.99 0.98 -10.10
CA ALA A 282 -27.25 0.48 -11.46
C ALA A 282 -28.12 1.46 -12.27
N ASP A 283 -29.26 1.87 -11.73
CA ASP A 283 -30.25 2.72 -12.41
C ASP A 283 -30.05 4.22 -12.20
N HIS A 284 -29.06 4.63 -11.39
CA HIS A 284 -28.84 6.04 -11.10
C HIS A 284 -27.78 6.66 -12.02
N PRO A 285 -28.04 7.79 -12.70
CA PRO A 285 -27.01 8.48 -13.49
C PRO A 285 -26.09 9.32 -12.60
N PHE A 286 -24.77 9.09 -12.67
CA PHE A 286 -23.77 9.93 -11.99
C PHE A 286 -23.07 10.84 -12.99
N GLU A 287 -22.53 11.98 -12.51
CA GLU A 287 -21.71 12.87 -13.34
C GLU A 287 -20.39 12.21 -13.74
N TYR A 288 -19.76 11.50 -12.81
CA TYR A 288 -18.46 10.83 -12.97
C TYR A 288 -18.65 9.35 -13.29
N SER A 289 -17.66 8.75 -13.96
CA SER A 289 -17.60 7.30 -14.07
C SER A 289 -17.28 6.68 -12.72
N THR A 290 -17.90 5.53 -12.44
CA THR A 290 -17.64 4.76 -11.21
C THR A 290 -17.06 3.41 -11.60
N ILE A 291 -15.93 3.04 -10.99
CA ILE A 291 -15.33 1.73 -11.12
C ILE A 291 -15.60 0.96 -9.84
N PHE A 292 -16.30 -0.16 -9.96
CA PHE A 292 -16.41 -1.15 -8.90
C PHE A 292 -15.36 -2.23 -9.17
N ILE A 293 -14.52 -2.52 -8.18
CA ILE A 293 -13.43 -3.48 -8.36
C ILE A 293 -13.33 -4.45 -7.18
N ALA A 294 -13.38 -5.74 -7.50
CA ALA A 294 -13.06 -6.80 -6.56
C ALA A 294 -11.61 -7.23 -6.82
N PHE A 295 -10.71 -6.90 -5.90
CA PHE A 295 -9.29 -7.22 -6.04
C PHE A 295 -8.99 -8.67 -5.66
N SER A 296 -7.98 -9.23 -6.32
CA SER A 296 -7.40 -10.52 -6.01
C SER A 296 -5.96 -10.34 -5.56
N GLY A 297 -5.44 -11.26 -4.76
CA GLY A 297 -4.05 -11.31 -4.37
C GLY A 297 -3.69 -10.24 -3.35
N GLU A 298 -4.68 -9.71 -2.63
CA GLU A 298 -4.43 -8.86 -1.48
C GLU A 298 -3.58 -9.62 -0.47
N GLU A 299 -4.02 -10.84 -0.15
CA GLU A 299 -3.51 -11.67 0.94
C GLU A 299 -2.08 -12.16 0.68
N GLN A 300 -1.59 -12.01 -0.56
CA GLN A 300 -0.23 -12.33 -0.99
C GLN A 300 0.64 -11.07 -1.20
N GLY A 301 0.21 -9.94 -0.64
CA GLY A 301 0.97 -8.69 -0.63
C GLY A 301 0.48 -7.64 -1.63
N LEU A 302 -0.83 -7.45 -1.74
CA LEU A 302 -1.50 -6.42 -2.56
C LEU A 302 -1.26 -6.58 -4.07
N VAL A 303 -1.02 -7.80 -4.55
CA VAL A 303 -0.48 -8.05 -5.89
C VAL A 303 -1.44 -7.56 -6.98
N GLY A 304 -2.73 -7.87 -6.88
CA GLY A 304 -3.71 -7.46 -7.89
C GLY A 304 -4.02 -5.97 -7.85
N SER A 305 -4.13 -5.36 -6.66
CA SER A 305 -4.39 -3.92 -6.55
C SER A 305 -3.20 -3.07 -6.96
N ASP A 306 -1.97 -3.53 -6.68
CA ASP A 306 -0.75 -2.86 -7.13
C ASP A 306 -0.60 -2.88 -8.66
N ALA A 307 -0.87 -4.04 -9.28
CA ALA A 307 -0.85 -4.17 -10.74
C ALA A 307 -1.91 -3.28 -11.40
N TRP A 308 -3.15 -3.32 -10.92
CA TRP A 308 -4.21 -2.48 -11.47
C TRP A 308 -3.92 -0.98 -11.30
N ALA A 309 -3.41 -0.56 -10.14
CA ALA A 309 -3.04 0.82 -9.90
C ALA A 309 -1.88 1.27 -10.81
N ALA A 310 -0.91 0.40 -11.07
CA ALA A 310 0.18 0.67 -11.99
C ALA A 310 -0.32 0.84 -13.44
N ASP A 311 -1.22 -0.04 -13.90
CA ASP A 311 -1.82 0.04 -15.23
C ASP A 311 -2.71 1.27 -15.38
N ALA A 312 -3.52 1.61 -14.37
CA ALA A 312 -4.32 2.83 -14.35
C ALA A 312 -3.45 4.10 -14.43
N ALA A 313 -2.33 4.12 -13.69
CA ALA A 313 -1.38 5.22 -13.75
C ALA A 313 -0.68 5.30 -15.12
N ALA A 314 -0.28 4.16 -15.70
CA ALA A 314 0.34 4.09 -17.01
C ALA A 314 -0.62 4.54 -18.14
N ALA A 315 -1.91 4.22 -18.00
CA ALA A 315 -2.97 4.69 -18.87
C ALA A 315 -3.34 6.17 -18.66
N GLY A 316 -2.83 6.81 -17.61
CA GLY A 316 -3.11 8.21 -17.30
C GLY A 316 -4.55 8.46 -16.83
N MET A 317 -5.19 7.47 -16.18
CA MET A 317 -6.57 7.59 -15.70
C MET A 317 -6.71 8.72 -14.68
N ASP A 318 -7.72 9.58 -14.83
CA ASP A 318 -8.05 10.64 -13.85
C ASP A 318 -8.95 10.07 -12.75
N ILE A 319 -8.33 9.44 -11.75
CA ILE A 319 -9.03 8.91 -10.57
C ILE A 319 -9.13 10.03 -9.52
N VAL A 320 -10.35 10.48 -9.25
CA VAL A 320 -10.61 11.59 -8.33
C VAL A 320 -10.69 11.14 -6.87
N GLY A 321 -10.90 9.85 -6.63
CA GLY A 321 -10.94 9.25 -5.30
C GLY A 321 -11.18 7.75 -5.37
N MET A 322 -10.72 7.03 -4.34
CA MET A 322 -10.93 5.60 -4.17
C MET A 322 -11.36 5.31 -2.73
N LEU A 323 -12.39 4.47 -2.57
CA LEU A 323 -12.84 3.92 -1.30
C LEU A 323 -12.52 2.43 -1.26
N ASN A 324 -11.75 2.01 -0.24
CA ASN A 324 -11.46 0.61 0.05
C ASN A 324 -12.37 0.12 1.18
N LEU A 325 -13.01 -1.04 1.01
CA LEU A 325 -13.83 -1.71 2.02
C LEU A 325 -13.12 -3.00 2.40
N ASP A 326 -12.58 -3.06 3.62
CA ASP A 326 -11.68 -4.14 4.05
C ASP A 326 -11.54 -4.24 5.57
N MET A 327 -11.63 -5.46 6.11
CA MET A 327 -11.52 -5.77 7.54
C MET A 327 -10.98 -7.17 7.83
#